data_AF-A0A4Q4UFF0-F1
#
_entry.id   AF-A0A4Q4UFF0-F1
#
_cell.length_a   1.000
_cell.length_b   1.000
_cell.length_c   1.000
_cell.angle_alpha   90.00
_cell.angle_beta   90.00
_cell.angle_gamma   90.00
#
_symmetry.space_group_name_H-M   'P 1'
#
loop_
_entity.id
_entity.type
_entity.pdbx_description
1 polymer ?
#
loop_
_entity_poly.entity_id
_entity_poly.type
_entity_poly.pdbx_seq_one_letter_code
_entity_poly.pdbx_strand_id
1 'polypeptide(L)'
;MTSTKELEKTLPRKAPNTERHREVLGGLGRYKFQIYSTVSPALDGEALERLERDINSAAEPEGTGSSVLSPAARSGEHAGRPLRDVYEYHLRARDAGEDADEKSTVHPLYFVVADKADWKREGLLAVHLDCRYDEEQDRVGVGRCGVDWADSWGVNLDVVNMDWMDLKQAEHEEWGGDDPYADEDEDGDDDDERDAKAGEDKKADE
;
A
#
# COMPACT_ATOMS: atom_id res chain seq x y z
N MET A 1 17.32 -3.38 4.38
CA MET A 1 16.23 -3.23 3.41
C MET A 1 15.25 -2.23 3.99
N THR A 2 14.61 -1.39 3.18
CA THR A 2 13.56 -0.48 3.67
C THR A 2 12.34 -1.29 4.08
N SER A 3 11.81 -1.08 5.29
CA SER A 3 10.62 -1.79 5.76
C SER A 3 9.35 -1.28 5.07
N THR A 4 8.26 -2.06 5.13
CA THR A 4 6.95 -1.62 4.63
C THR A 4 6.42 -0.40 5.40
N LYS A 5 6.69 -0.29 6.70
CA LYS A 5 6.37 0.90 7.52
C LYS A 5 7.16 2.14 7.11
N GLU A 6 8.43 2.00 6.75
CA GLU A 6 9.21 3.12 6.20
C GLU A 6 8.68 3.57 4.83
N LEU A 7 8.23 2.62 4.00
CA LEU A 7 7.61 2.93 2.70
C LEU A 7 6.24 3.60 2.85
N GLU A 8 5.41 3.11 3.78
CA GLU A 8 4.10 3.69 4.09
C GLU A 8 4.22 5.16 4.53
N LYS A 9 5.23 5.50 5.34
CA LYS A 9 5.53 6.88 5.76
C LYS A 9 5.84 7.83 4.62
N THR A 10 6.17 7.33 3.42
CA THR A 10 6.38 8.17 2.23
C THR A 10 5.09 8.58 1.53
N LEU A 11 3.98 7.92 1.86
CA LEU A 11 2.66 8.14 1.29
C LEU A 11 1.81 9.04 2.21
N PRO A 12 0.78 9.71 1.67
CA PRO A 12 -0.20 10.40 2.50
C PRO A 12 -0.90 9.42 3.45
N ARG A 13 -1.20 9.86 4.69
CA ARG A 13 -1.93 9.05 5.67
C ARG A 13 -3.30 8.60 5.15
N LYS A 14 -4.00 9.45 4.39
CA LYS A 14 -5.33 9.18 3.82
C LYS A 14 -5.32 9.32 2.30
N ALA A 15 -5.96 8.37 1.63
CA ALA A 15 -6.21 8.41 0.20
C ALA A 15 -7.39 9.36 -0.12
N PRO A 16 -7.38 10.04 -1.28
CA PRO A 16 -8.47 10.90 -1.71
C PRO A 16 -9.60 10.06 -2.32
N ASN A 17 -10.21 9.16 -1.54
CA ASN A 17 -11.29 8.30 -2.03
C ASN A 17 -12.62 9.04 -2.08
N THR A 18 -13.49 8.62 -2.99
CA THR A 18 -14.87 9.08 -3.13
C THR A 18 -15.81 7.92 -2.80
N GLU A 19 -17.11 8.18 -2.64
CA GLU A 19 -18.11 7.12 -2.43
C GLU A 19 -18.04 6.04 -3.53
N ARG A 20 -17.89 6.47 -4.80
CA ARG A 20 -17.71 5.57 -5.94
C ARG A 20 -16.49 4.65 -5.78
N HIS A 21 -15.38 5.15 -5.26
CA HIS A 21 -14.19 4.31 -5.01
C HIS A 21 -14.46 3.23 -3.97
N ARG A 22 -15.35 3.49 -3.00
CA ARG A 22 -15.73 2.52 -1.96
C ARG A 22 -16.84 1.55 -2.41
N GLU A 23 -17.60 1.89 -3.45
CA GLU A 23 -18.63 1.03 -4.04
C GLU A 23 -18.09 -0.16 -4.87
N VAL A 24 -16.77 -0.35 -4.91
CA VAL A 24 -16.07 -1.41 -5.66
C VAL A 24 -16.63 -2.81 -5.39
N LEU A 25 -17.13 -3.06 -4.18
CA LEU A 25 -17.74 -4.33 -3.75
C LEU A 25 -18.89 -4.78 -4.69
N GLY A 26 -19.57 -3.85 -5.37
CA GLY A 26 -20.65 -4.14 -6.33
C GLY A 26 -20.18 -4.49 -7.75
N GLY A 27 -18.87 -4.41 -8.03
CA GLY A 27 -18.27 -4.51 -9.36
C GLY A 27 -17.25 -5.65 -9.52
N LEU A 28 -17.30 -6.68 -8.67
CA LEU A 28 -16.44 -7.86 -8.73
C LEU A 28 -16.36 -8.39 -10.17
N GLY A 29 -15.13 -8.43 -10.73
CA GLY A 29 -14.84 -8.86 -12.10
C GLY A 29 -14.68 -7.73 -13.14
N ARG A 30 -15.12 -6.49 -12.85
CA ARG A 30 -14.83 -5.31 -13.68
C ARG A 30 -13.39 -4.85 -13.49
N TYR A 31 -12.96 -4.80 -12.23
CA TYR A 31 -11.72 -4.15 -11.85
C TYR A 31 -10.53 -5.10 -11.99
N LYS A 32 -9.38 -4.50 -12.31
CA LYS A 32 -8.10 -5.14 -12.53
C LYS A 32 -7.09 -4.55 -11.56
N PHE A 33 -6.48 -5.40 -10.75
CA PHE A 33 -5.43 -5.01 -9.83
C PHE A 33 -4.19 -4.64 -10.65
N GLN A 34 -3.74 -3.40 -10.54
CA GLN A 34 -2.62 -2.94 -11.35
C GLN A 34 -1.31 -3.44 -10.76
N ILE A 35 -0.45 -3.99 -11.61
CA ILE A 35 0.92 -4.36 -11.27
C ILE A 35 1.84 -3.24 -11.77
N TYR A 36 2.56 -2.63 -10.83
CA TYR A 36 3.60 -1.64 -11.09
C TYR A 36 4.98 -2.22 -10.78
N SER A 37 6.03 -1.53 -11.23
CA SER A 37 7.40 -1.87 -10.85
C SER A 37 8.22 -0.61 -10.64
N THR A 38 8.96 -0.55 -9.52
CA THR A 38 9.98 0.47 -9.27
C THR A 38 11.39 -0.03 -9.56
N VAL A 39 11.53 -1.30 -9.92
CA VAL A 39 12.83 -1.89 -10.24
C VAL A 39 13.28 -1.38 -11.62
N SER A 40 14.51 -0.85 -11.67
CA SER A 40 15.19 -0.50 -12.93
C SER A 40 15.41 -1.77 -13.79
N PRO A 41 15.60 -1.68 -15.12
CA PRO A 41 15.06 -2.59 -16.16
C PRO A 41 15.69 -3.99 -16.25
N ALA A 42 16.15 -4.56 -15.14
CA ALA A 42 16.48 -5.96 -14.99
C ALA A 42 15.25 -6.88 -15.03
N LEU A 43 14.03 -6.31 -15.07
CA LEU A 43 12.88 -7.01 -15.63
C LEU A 43 12.85 -6.69 -17.12
N ASP A 44 13.47 -7.55 -17.93
CA ASP A 44 13.14 -7.55 -19.35
C ASP A 44 11.62 -7.76 -19.51
N GLY A 45 11.07 -7.44 -20.69
CA GLY A 45 9.61 -7.58 -20.91
C GLY A 45 9.10 -8.98 -20.56
N GLU A 46 9.93 -10.01 -20.72
CA GLU A 46 9.65 -11.38 -20.35
C GLU A 46 9.50 -11.58 -18.83
N ALA A 47 10.37 -10.97 -18.03
CA ALA A 47 10.30 -11.00 -16.58
C ALA A 47 9.04 -10.32 -16.04
N LEU A 48 8.63 -9.17 -16.60
CA LEU A 48 7.37 -8.53 -16.25
C LEU A 48 6.17 -9.41 -16.64
N GLU A 49 6.15 -9.95 -17.85
CA GLU A 49 5.08 -10.86 -18.29
C GLU A 49 5.03 -12.13 -17.44
N ARG A 50 6.19 -12.62 -16.99
CA ARG A 50 6.28 -13.73 -16.04
C ARG A 50 5.75 -13.33 -14.68
N LEU A 51 6.04 -12.13 -14.17
CA LEU A 51 5.46 -11.63 -12.93
C LEU A 51 3.92 -11.61 -13.01
N GLU A 52 3.35 -11.04 -14.08
CA GLU A 52 1.91 -11.04 -14.31
C GLU A 52 1.34 -12.46 -14.33
N ARG A 53 2.00 -13.37 -15.04
CA ARG A 53 1.58 -14.77 -15.12
C ARG A 53 1.65 -15.44 -13.76
N ASP A 54 2.75 -15.27 -13.03
CA ASP A 54 2.99 -15.91 -11.74
C ASP A 54 1.92 -15.46 -10.73
N ILE A 55 1.66 -14.15 -10.61
CA ILE A 55 0.58 -13.59 -9.76
C ILE A 55 -0.79 -14.19 -10.11
N ASN A 56 -1.13 -14.28 -11.39
CA ASN A 56 -2.44 -14.78 -11.83
C ASN A 56 -2.56 -16.31 -11.85
N SER A 57 -1.44 -17.04 -11.75
CA SER A 57 -1.39 -18.52 -11.80
C SER A 57 -1.31 -19.18 -10.43
N ALA A 58 -1.27 -18.37 -9.37
CA ALA A 58 -1.14 -18.81 -8.01
C ALA A 58 -2.24 -19.80 -7.60
N ALA A 59 -1.86 -20.87 -6.89
CA ALA A 59 -2.64 -22.10 -6.80
C ALA A 59 -3.68 -22.16 -5.66
N GLU A 60 -3.68 -21.27 -4.66
CA GLU A 60 -4.51 -21.40 -3.45
C GLU A 60 -4.79 -20.04 -2.78
N PRO A 61 -6.02 -19.78 -2.24
CA PRO A 61 -7.29 -19.78 -2.94
C PRO A 61 -7.80 -18.33 -3.21
N GLU A 62 -8.88 -18.21 -3.98
CA GLU A 62 -9.66 -16.98 -4.25
C GLU A 62 -9.06 -15.92 -5.19
N GLY A 63 -7.90 -16.16 -5.79
CA GLY A 63 -7.43 -15.35 -6.92
C GLY A 63 -8.47 -15.30 -8.05
N THR A 64 -8.69 -14.12 -8.62
CA THR A 64 -9.55 -13.91 -9.80
C THR A 64 -8.78 -13.99 -11.11
N GLY A 65 -7.43 -13.98 -11.06
CA GLY A 65 -6.61 -13.85 -12.25
C GLY A 65 -6.82 -12.49 -12.95
N SER A 66 -7.10 -11.45 -12.16
CA SER A 66 -7.45 -10.11 -12.66
C SER A 66 -6.32 -9.10 -12.49
N SER A 67 -5.15 -9.52 -12.03
CA SER A 67 -3.97 -8.66 -11.95
C SER A 67 -3.38 -8.41 -13.35
N VAL A 68 -3.05 -7.16 -13.67
CA VAL A 68 -2.54 -6.79 -15.01
C VAL A 68 -1.36 -5.84 -14.90
N LEU A 69 -0.34 -6.00 -15.75
CA LEU A 69 0.74 -5.01 -15.83
C LEU A 69 0.21 -3.66 -16.30
N SER A 70 0.47 -2.64 -15.49
CA SER A 70 0.19 -1.26 -15.86
C SER A 70 1.03 -0.81 -17.08
N PRO A 71 0.53 0.16 -17.88
CA PRO A 71 1.32 0.78 -18.93
C PRO A 71 2.63 1.41 -18.42
N ALA A 72 2.62 1.97 -17.22
CA ALA A 72 3.81 2.53 -16.56
C ALA A 72 4.86 1.47 -16.24
N ALA A 73 4.46 0.26 -15.81
CA ALA A 73 5.39 -0.85 -15.61
C ALA A 73 6.05 -1.27 -16.94
N ARG A 74 5.25 -1.42 -18.01
CA ARG A 74 5.74 -1.86 -19.33
C ARG A 74 6.72 -0.87 -19.97
N SER A 75 6.50 0.42 -19.75
CA SER A 75 7.38 1.49 -20.25
C SER A 75 8.59 1.75 -19.34
N GLY A 76 8.61 1.18 -18.14
CA GLY A 76 9.66 1.44 -17.14
C GLY A 76 9.60 2.84 -16.55
N GLU A 77 8.44 3.51 -16.60
CA GLU A 77 8.26 4.91 -16.15
C GLU A 77 8.69 5.11 -14.69
N HIS A 78 8.47 4.10 -13.84
CA HIS A 78 8.77 4.14 -12.41
C HIS A 78 10.10 3.48 -12.03
N ALA A 79 10.93 3.08 -13.00
CA ALA A 79 12.25 2.52 -12.75
C ALA A 79 13.12 3.45 -11.88
N GLY A 80 13.52 2.99 -10.69
CA GLY A 80 14.30 3.76 -9.72
C GLY A 80 13.55 4.91 -9.05
N ARG A 81 12.23 4.99 -9.23
CA ARG A 81 11.36 6.00 -8.61
C ARG A 81 10.85 5.53 -7.24
N PRO A 82 10.54 6.46 -6.32
CA PRO A 82 9.93 6.12 -5.04
C PRO A 82 8.52 5.56 -5.21
N LEU A 83 8.05 4.82 -4.20
CA LEU A 83 6.68 4.28 -4.16
C LEU A 83 5.61 5.38 -4.32
N ARG A 84 5.90 6.58 -3.83
CA ARG A 84 5.04 7.76 -3.98
C ARG A 84 4.69 8.08 -5.44
N ASP A 85 5.65 7.94 -6.36
CA ASP A 85 5.40 8.24 -7.78
C ASP A 85 4.43 7.22 -8.40
N VAL A 86 4.53 5.95 -7.97
CA VAL A 86 3.59 4.89 -8.36
C VAL A 86 2.19 5.16 -7.80
N TYR A 87 2.11 5.55 -6.53
CA TYR A 87 0.86 5.93 -5.88
C TYR A 87 0.17 7.08 -6.63
N GLU A 88 0.88 8.18 -6.90
CA GLU A 88 0.33 9.34 -7.62
C GLU A 88 -0.06 9.00 -9.07
N TYR A 89 0.65 8.08 -9.72
CA TYR A 89 0.24 7.54 -11.02
C TYR A 89 -1.04 6.71 -10.92
N HIS A 90 -1.14 5.83 -9.94
CA HIS A 90 -2.31 4.97 -9.74
C HIS A 90 -3.58 5.80 -9.52
N LEU A 91 -3.52 6.86 -8.71
CA LEU A 91 -4.63 7.79 -8.53
C LEU A 91 -5.07 8.41 -9.87
N ARG A 92 -4.12 8.93 -10.66
CA ARG A 92 -4.45 9.48 -11.98
C ARG A 92 -5.05 8.43 -12.91
N ALA A 93 -4.53 7.21 -12.90
CA ALA A 93 -5.02 6.12 -13.75
C ALA A 93 -6.42 5.64 -13.36
N ARG A 94 -6.72 5.54 -12.06
CA ARG A 94 -8.05 5.14 -11.58
C ARG A 94 -9.10 6.22 -11.88
N ASP A 95 -8.69 7.49 -11.80
CA ASP A 95 -9.53 8.68 -12.02
C ASP A 95 -9.62 9.07 -13.52
N ALA A 96 -8.72 8.63 -14.40
CA ALA A 96 -8.72 9.01 -15.82
C ALA A 96 -9.90 8.42 -16.63
N GLY A 97 -10.40 7.24 -16.25
CA GLY A 97 -11.62 6.65 -16.82
C GLY A 97 -12.90 7.19 -16.18
N GLU A 98 -12.87 8.41 -15.64
CA GLU A 98 -14.02 9.12 -15.10
C GLU A 98 -14.61 10.16 -16.07
N ASP A 99 -13.79 10.73 -16.95
CA ASP A 99 -14.19 11.86 -17.82
C ASP A 99 -14.65 11.45 -19.23
N ALA A 100 -14.40 10.20 -19.64
CA ALA A 100 -14.87 9.65 -20.90
C ALA A 100 -15.83 8.49 -20.59
N ASP A 101 -16.87 8.29 -21.41
CA ASP A 101 -17.91 7.24 -21.27
C ASP A 101 -17.36 5.78 -21.18
N GLU A 102 -16.04 5.59 -21.11
CA GLU A 102 -15.35 4.36 -20.76
C GLU A 102 -15.19 4.23 -19.25
N LYS A 103 -15.97 3.33 -18.66
CA LYS A 103 -15.83 2.91 -17.26
C LYS A 103 -14.40 2.38 -17.00
N SER A 104 -13.60 3.11 -16.22
CA SER A 104 -12.27 2.66 -15.75
C SER A 104 -12.30 1.21 -15.25
N THR A 105 -11.32 0.41 -15.64
CA THR A 105 -11.10 -0.96 -15.16
C THR A 105 -9.98 -1.03 -14.12
N VAL A 106 -9.31 0.08 -13.82
CA VAL A 106 -8.30 0.13 -12.75
C VAL A 106 -9.00 -0.06 -11.41
N HIS A 107 -8.54 -1.03 -10.63
CA HIS A 107 -9.02 -1.20 -9.27
C HIS A 107 -8.70 0.04 -8.43
N PRO A 108 -9.69 0.72 -7.84
CA PRO A 108 -9.43 2.06 -7.30
C PRO A 108 -8.86 2.03 -5.87
N LEU A 109 -8.91 0.89 -5.17
CA LEU A 109 -8.47 0.79 -3.77
C LEU A 109 -7.23 -0.08 -3.56
N TYR A 110 -6.78 -0.84 -4.56
CA TYR A 110 -5.76 -1.87 -4.38
C TYR A 110 -4.87 -2.00 -5.62
N PHE A 111 -3.57 -2.08 -5.40
CA PHE A 111 -2.59 -2.36 -6.44
C PHE A 111 -1.32 -2.99 -5.86
N VAL A 112 -0.50 -3.56 -6.74
CA VAL A 112 0.69 -4.31 -6.38
C VAL A 112 1.92 -3.65 -7.01
N VAL A 113 3.04 -3.64 -6.29
CA VAL A 113 4.31 -3.08 -6.77
C VAL A 113 5.44 -4.09 -6.58
N ALA A 114 6.10 -4.45 -7.68
CA ALA A 114 7.41 -5.09 -7.63
C ALA A 114 8.47 -4.04 -7.32
N ASP A 115 8.97 -4.03 -6.08
CA ASP A 115 10.03 -3.12 -5.62
C ASP A 115 11.41 -3.78 -5.52
N LYS A 116 11.46 -5.10 -5.74
CA LYS A 116 12.67 -5.93 -5.71
C LYS A 116 12.77 -6.75 -6.99
N ALA A 117 14.00 -6.88 -7.50
CA ALA A 117 14.27 -7.66 -8.71
C ALA A 117 14.03 -9.16 -8.54
N ASP A 118 14.19 -9.69 -7.32
CA ASP A 118 13.91 -11.08 -6.98
C ASP A 118 12.59 -11.17 -6.21
N TRP A 119 11.49 -10.81 -6.87
CA TRP A 119 10.16 -10.75 -6.24
C TRP A 119 9.67 -12.11 -5.72
N LYS A 120 10.23 -13.22 -6.22
CA LYS A 120 9.90 -14.57 -5.71
C LYS A 120 10.43 -14.80 -4.30
N ARG A 121 11.65 -14.32 -4.02
CA ARG A 121 12.27 -14.46 -2.71
C ARG A 121 11.94 -13.31 -1.78
N GLU A 122 11.78 -12.11 -2.32
CA GLU A 122 11.62 -10.88 -1.55
C GLU A 122 10.16 -10.43 -1.45
N GLY A 123 9.24 -11.06 -2.18
CA GLY A 123 7.83 -10.71 -2.20
C GLY A 123 7.53 -9.43 -2.98
N LEU A 124 6.25 -9.05 -2.94
CA LEU A 124 5.68 -7.87 -3.59
C LEU A 124 5.10 -6.93 -2.55
N LEU A 125 5.06 -5.64 -2.86
CA LEU A 125 4.31 -4.67 -2.06
C LEU A 125 2.84 -4.71 -2.48
N ALA A 126 1.95 -4.93 -1.52
CA ALA A 126 0.53 -4.68 -1.64
C ALA A 126 0.22 -3.29 -1.09
N VAL A 127 -0.46 -2.45 -1.86
CA VAL A 127 -0.89 -1.12 -1.42
C VAL A 127 -2.40 -1.07 -1.43
N HIS A 128 -2.98 -0.77 -0.28
CA HIS A 128 -4.42 -0.63 -0.12
C HIS A 128 -4.77 0.78 0.35
N LEU A 129 -5.84 1.34 -0.21
CA LEU A 129 -6.22 2.74 -0.07
C LEU A 129 -7.45 2.94 0.82
N ASP A 130 -8.01 1.87 1.38
CA ASP A 130 -9.06 1.91 2.41
C ASP A 130 -8.73 0.92 3.55
N CYS A 131 -7.52 1.02 4.09
CA CYS A 131 -7.11 0.21 5.25
C CYS A 131 -7.86 0.71 6.48
N ARG A 132 -9.02 0.14 6.76
CA ARG A 132 -9.80 0.46 7.95
C ARG A 132 -9.08 -0.05 9.19
N TYR A 133 -8.10 0.71 9.66
CA TYR A 133 -7.63 0.63 11.03
C TYR A 133 -8.64 1.38 11.88
N ASP A 134 -9.46 0.64 12.62
CA ASP A 134 -10.47 1.21 13.51
C ASP A 134 -11.48 2.11 12.75
N GLU A 135 -11.87 3.27 13.29
CA GLU A 135 -12.82 4.22 12.66
C GLU A 135 -12.22 5.07 11.52
N GLU A 136 -10.92 4.94 11.19
CA GLU A 136 -10.27 5.74 10.15
C GLU A 136 -10.48 5.20 8.74
N GLN A 137 -11.52 5.68 8.06
CA GLN A 137 -11.72 5.42 6.62
C GLN A 137 -10.59 6.00 5.76
N ASP A 138 -10.33 5.34 4.63
CA ASP A 138 -9.40 5.75 3.56
C ASP A 138 -7.92 5.81 3.95
N ARG A 139 -7.51 5.18 5.06
CA ARG A 139 -6.09 5.13 5.39
C ARG A 139 -5.32 4.33 4.33
N VAL A 140 -4.14 4.82 3.96
CA VAL A 140 -3.23 4.14 3.05
C VAL A 140 -2.39 3.16 3.85
N GLY A 141 -2.40 1.89 3.45
CA GLY A 141 -1.54 0.85 4.02
C GLY A 141 -0.60 0.26 2.99
N VAL A 142 0.59 -0.10 3.45
CA VAL A 142 1.58 -0.84 2.65
C VAL A 142 1.91 -2.15 3.37
N GLY A 143 1.72 -3.26 2.66
CA GLY A 143 2.05 -4.59 3.14
C GLY A 143 2.97 -5.32 2.17
N ARG A 144 3.57 -6.42 2.64
CA ARG A 144 4.39 -7.31 1.81
C ARG A 144 3.75 -8.68 1.77
N CYS A 145 3.61 -9.22 0.57
CA CYS A 145 3.00 -10.52 0.34
C CYS A 145 3.83 -11.35 -0.63
N GLY A 146 3.67 -12.67 -0.56
CA GLY A 146 4.17 -13.56 -1.59
C GLY A 146 3.48 -13.31 -2.93
N VAL A 147 4.18 -13.67 -4.01
CA VAL A 147 3.66 -13.57 -5.39
C VAL A 147 2.33 -14.31 -5.52
N ASP A 148 2.22 -15.45 -4.83
CA ASP A 148 1.06 -16.32 -4.89
C ASP A 148 -0.17 -15.75 -4.15
N TRP A 149 0.01 -14.72 -3.33
CA TRP A 149 -1.04 -14.09 -2.54
C TRP A 149 -1.48 -12.72 -3.08
N ALA A 150 -0.70 -12.13 -3.97
CA ALA A 150 -0.88 -10.73 -4.37
C ALA A 150 -2.24 -10.45 -5.05
N ASP A 151 -2.74 -11.39 -5.86
CA ASP A 151 -4.08 -11.28 -6.48
C ASP A 151 -5.19 -11.55 -5.45
N SER A 152 -5.03 -12.58 -4.61
CA SER A 152 -6.04 -12.98 -3.63
C SER A 152 -6.19 -11.98 -2.49
N TRP A 153 -5.14 -11.25 -2.09
CA TRP A 153 -5.26 -10.16 -1.11
C TRP A 153 -6.24 -9.09 -1.58
N GLY A 154 -6.17 -8.68 -2.85
CA GLY A 154 -7.12 -7.73 -3.43
C GLY A 154 -8.56 -8.26 -3.38
N VAL A 155 -8.75 -9.53 -3.72
CA VAL A 155 -10.08 -10.17 -3.70
C VAL A 155 -10.63 -10.27 -2.28
N ASN A 156 -9.81 -10.72 -1.33
CA ASN A 156 -10.21 -10.86 0.07
C ASN A 156 -10.67 -9.52 0.67
N LEU A 157 -9.97 -8.43 0.33
CA LEU A 157 -10.36 -7.08 0.71
C LEU A 157 -11.69 -6.67 0.06
N ASP A 158 -11.89 -6.98 -1.23
CA ASP A 158 -13.11 -6.66 -1.98
C ASP A 158 -14.35 -7.45 -1.54
N VAL A 159 -14.19 -8.66 -0.99
CA VAL A 159 -15.32 -9.46 -0.48
C VAL A 159 -15.46 -9.37 1.04
N VAL A 160 -14.59 -8.59 1.69
CA VAL A 160 -14.52 -8.46 3.16
C VAL A 160 -14.37 -9.84 3.83
N ASN A 161 -13.60 -10.72 3.20
CA ASN A 161 -13.26 -12.04 3.75
C ASN A 161 -12.06 -11.96 4.70
N MET A 162 -11.11 -11.07 4.40
CA MET A 162 -10.02 -10.67 5.30
C MET A 162 -9.98 -9.16 5.35
N ASP A 163 -9.72 -8.61 6.53
CA ASP A 163 -9.43 -7.19 6.66
C ASP A 163 -7.92 -6.92 6.50
N TRP A 164 -7.54 -5.64 6.55
CA TRP A 164 -6.15 -5.27 6.40
C TRP A 164 -5.26 -5.79 7.55
N MET A 165 -5.80 -5.99 8.75
CA MET A 165 -5.06 -6.50 9.91
C MET A 165 -4.71 -7.97 9.75
N ASP A 166 -5.65 -8.78 9.25
CA ASP A 166 -5.42 -10.18 8.90
C ASP A 166 -4.25 -10.31 7.91
N LEU A 167 -4.21 -9.44 6.89
CA LEU A 167 -3.15 -9.43 5.89
C LEU A 167 -1.80 -8.96 6.47
N LYS A 168 -1.80 -7.98 7.38
CA LYS A 168 -0.58 -7.56 8.08
C LYS A 168 -0.05 -8.63 9.03
N GLN A 169 -0.93 -9.44 9.63
CA GLN A 169 -0.52 -10.60 10.41
C GLN A 169 0.17 -11.63 9.51
N ALA A 170 -0.40 -11.93 8.34
CA ALA A 170 0.25 -12.82 7.37
C ALA A 170 1.62 -12.28 6.92
N GLU A 171 1.75 -10.97 6.71
CA GLU A 171 3.04 -10.33 6.45
C GLU A 171 4.02 -10.52 7.62
N HIS A 172 3.58 -10.30 8.87
CA HIS A 172 4.43 -10.47 10.04
C HIS A 172 4.98 -11.90 10.12
N GLU A 173 4.11 -12.90 9.94
CA GLU A 173 4.46 -14.32 10.04
C GLU A 173 5.40 -14.79 8.92
N GLU A 174 5.21 -14.34 7.68
CA GLU A 174 5.98 -14.80 6.51
C GLU A 174 7.20 -13.92 6.20
N TRP A 175 7.07 -12.60 6.38
CA TRP A 175 8.03 -11.60 5.92
C TRP A 175 8.72 -10.83 7.04
N GLY A 176 8.35 -11.07 8.30
CA GLY A 176 8.90 -10.36 9.46
C GLY A 176 8.54 -8.87 9.45
N GLY A 177 7.35 -8.52 8.93
CA GLY A 177 6.77 -7.18 9.06
C GLY A 177 6.51 -6.78 10.51
N ASP A 178 6.07 -5.54 10.74
CA ASP A 178 5.67 -5.12 12.09
C ASP A 178 4.45 -5.93 12.57
N ASP A 179 4.45 -6.34 13.84
CA ASP A 179 3.30 -6.99 14.46
C ASP A 179 2.14 -5.98 14.49
N PRO A 180 1.04 -6.23 13.76
CA PRO A 180 -0.07 -5.28 13.70
C PRO A 180 -0.84 -5.16 15.02
N TYR A 181 -0.62 -6.07 15.97
CA TYR A 181 -1.28 -6.08 17.28
C TYR A 181 -0.33 -5.74 18.43
N ALA A 182 0.93 -5.39 18.15
CA ALA A 182 1.80 -4.85 19.18
C ALA A 182 1.22 -3.50 19.64
N ASP A 183 1.07 -3.34 20.95
CA ASP A 183 0.79 -2.04 21.55
C ASP A 183 1.88 -1.08 21.05
N GLU A 184 1.50 -0.05 20.30
CA GLU A 184 2.43 1.05 20.00
C GLU A 184 2.76 1.64 21.36
N ASP A 185 3.93 1.31 21.92
CA ASP A 185 4.43 1.94 23.14
C ASP A 185 4.22 3.44 22.96
N GLU A 186 3.30 3.99 23.76
CA GLU A 186 2.99 5.41 23.82
C GLU A 186 4.34 6.12 23.87
N ASP A 187 4.59 7.00 22.89
CA ASP A 187 5.64 7.98 22.97
C ASP A 187 5.45 8.72 24.31
N GLY A 188 6.16 8.26 25.33
CA GLY A 188 6.18 8.82 26.66
C GLY A 188 6.80 10.20 26.58
N ASP A 189 5.96 11.20 26.29
CA ASP A 189 6.19 12.58 26.70
C ASP A 189 6.13 12.62 28.24
N ASP A 190 7.19 12.10 28.87
CA ASP A 190 7.58 12.52 30.21
C ASP A 190 8.05 13.98 30.07
N ASP A 191 7.09 14.89 30.12
CA ASP A 191 7.32 16.31 30.34
C ASP A 191 8.02 16.46 31.70
N ASP A 192 9.35 16.50 31.65
CA ASP A 192 10.23 16.95 32.73
C ASP A 192 9.81 18.38 33.14
N GLU A 193 8.90 18.50 34.12
CA GLU A 193 8.64 19.74 34.84
C GLU A 193 9.92 20.17 35.58
N ARG A 194 10.76 20.94 34.89
CA ARG A 194 11.82 21.73 35.49
C ARG A 194 11.19 22.89 36.24
N ASP A 195 10.96 22.67 37.53
CA ASP A 195 10.58 23.72 38.47
C ASP A 195 11.79 24.64 38.72
N ALA A 196 11.97 25.61 37.83
CA ALA A 196 13.03 26.60 37.88
C ALA A 196 12.66 27.72 38.87
N LYS A 197 13.46 27.78 39.93
CA LYS A 197 13.50 28.80 40.99
C LYS A 197 13.24 30.22 40.48
N ALA A 198 12.16 30.84 40.98
CA ALA A 198 12.00 32.28 40.96
C ALA A 198 12.86 32.93 42.06
N GLY A 199 13.96 33.55 41.65
CA GLY A 199 14.67 34.55 42.44
C GLY A 199 14.64 35.88 41.68
N GLU A 200 13.76 36.80 42.09
CA GLU A 200 13.82 38.20 41.67
C GLU A 200 14.18 39.07 42.88
N ASP A 201 15.46 39.42 42.97
CA ASP A 201 15.96 40.57 43.72
C ASP A 201 15.72 41.85 42.91
N LYS A 202 14.96 42.79 43.47
CA LYS A 202 15.04 44.23 43.12
C LYS A 202 15.10 45.09 44.38
N LYS A 203 16.33 45.48 44.74
CA LYS A 203 16.68 46.78 45.37
C LYS A 203 16.22 47.92 44.44
N ALA A 204 16.03 49.18 44.84
CA ALA A 204 15.96 49.95 46.08
C ALA A 204 15.51 51.36 45.63
N ASP A 205 14.91 52.18 46.49
CA ASP A 205 15.20 53.62 46.52
C ASP A 205 14.71 54.26 47.83
N GLU A 206 15.39 55.34 48.20
CA GLU A 206 15.51 56.01 49.52
C GLU A 206 14.23 56.58 50.16
#